data_AF-A0A3Q7YEN5-F1
#
_entry.id   AF-A0A3Q7YEN5-F1
#
_cell.length_a   1.000
_cell.length_b   1.000
_cell.length_c   1.000
_cell.angle_alpha   90.00
_cell.angle_beta   90.00
_cell.angle_gamma   90.00
#
_symmetry.space_group_name_H-M   'P 1'
#
loop_
_entity.id
_entity.type
_entity.pdbx_description
1 polymer ?
#
loop_
_entity_poly.entity_id
_entity_poly.type
_entity_poly.pdbx_seq_one_letter_code
_entity_poly.pdbx_strand_id
1 'polypeptide(L)'
;MLKEHGEGLQVLYYKVGQKYDTHGDFFMDNFSVRHGGQRIATMLMYLSDVEEGGETVFPYANRILVLCHGGISFLIVEKKDFQLSQRWVMLYSMKPNATLDPSYVHVPGSCPVIKGDKWSCAKWMHLNEFNY
;
A
#
# COMPACT_ATOMS: atom_id res chain seq x y z
N MET A 1 -22.58 -3.14 15.23
CA MET A 1 -21.61 -2.44 14.38
C MET A 1 -21.76 -2.97 12.96
N LEU A 2 -21.65 -2.11 11.95
CA LEU A 2 -21.65 -2.55 10.55
C LEU A 2 -20.46 -3.47 10.33
N LYS A 3 -20.67 -4.56 9.58
CA LYS A 3 -19.61 -5.49 9.20
C LYS A 3 -18.78 -4.82 8.11
N GLU A 4 -17.48 -4.68 8.35
CA GLU A 4 -16.55 -4.04 7.42
C GLU A 4 -15.51 -5.04 6.94
N HIS A 5 -15.03 -4.84 5.72
CA HIS A 5 -13.95 -5.64 5.13
C HIS A 5 -12.56 -5.11 5.51
N GLY A 6 -12.49 -3.97 6.19
CA GLY A 6 -11.23 -3.27 6.41
C GLY A 6 -10.71 -3.40 7.84
N GLU A 7 -9.39 -3.59 7.96
CA GLU A 7 -8.70 -3.50 9.25
C GLU A 7 -8.76 -2.08 9.83
N GLY A 8 -8.33 -1.89 11.07
CA GLY A 8 -8.14 -0.56 11.64
C GLY A 8 -7.17 0.28 10.80
N LEU A 9 -7.33 1.60 10.83
CA LEU A 9 -6.36 2.50 10.19
C LEU A 9 -5.02 2.39 10.90
N GLN A 10 -3.95 2.10 10.16
CA GLN A 10 -2.61 2.05 10.69
C GLN A 10 -1.85 3.32 10.32
N VAL A 11 -1.60 4.18 11.31
CA VAL A 11 -0.82 5.41 11.14
C VAL A 11 0.65 5.11 11.45
N LEU A 12 1.53 5.55 10.56
CA LEU A 12 2.97 5.40 10.65
C LEU A 12 3.63 6.78 10.59
N TYR A 13 4.59 7.01 11.47
CA TYR A 13 5.40 8.22 11.54
C TYR A 13 6.88 7.86 11.36
N TYR A 14 7.55 8.51 10.42
CA TYR A 14 8.96 8.32 10.11
C TYR A 14 9.72 9.62 10.32
N LYS A 15 10.77 9.51 11.14
CA LYS A 15 11.81 10.52 11.32
C LYS A 15 12.89 10.40 10.24
N VAL A 16 13.74 11.42 10.16
CA VAL A 16 14.96 11.39 9.34
C VAL A 16 15.75 10.09 9.56
N GLY A 17 16.12 9.45 8.45
CA GLY A 17 16.82 8.17 8.40
C GLY A 17 15.95 6.93 8.53
N GLN A 18 14.69 7.05 9.00
CA GLN A 18 13.79 5.91 9.10
C GLN A 18 13.22 5.54 7.74
N LYS A 19 13.12 4.24 7.51
CA LYS A 19 12.62 3.62 6.28
C LYS A 19 11.68 2.47 6.62
N TYR A 20 10.97 1.98 5.61
CA TYR A 20 10.24 0.71 5.71
C TYR A 20 10.73 -0.22 4.62
N ASP A 21 11.21 -1.40 5.01
CA ASP A 21 11.69 -2.38 4.04
C ASP A 21 10.51 -2.96 3.25
N THR A 22 10.81 -3.29 2.01
CA THR A 22 9.85 -3.82 1.04
C THR A 22 9.26 -5.13 1.58
N HIS A 23 7.94 -5.19 1.79
CA HIS A 23 7.20 -6.34 2.33
C HIS A 23 5.95 -6.65 1.51
N GLY A 24 5.53 -7.91 1.41
CA GLY A 24 4.27 -8.26 0.75
C GLY A 24 3.06 -7.99 1.65
N ASP A 25 2.04 -7.32 1.11
CA ASP A 25 0.78 -7.06 1.84
C ASP A 25 -0.13 -8.28 1.95
N PHE A 26 0.12 -9.35 1.19
CA PHE A 26 -0.64 -10.60 1.25
C PHE A 26 -0.03 -11.57 2.27
N PHE A 27 -0.87 -12.41 2.85
CA PHE A 27 -0.43 -13.36 3.86
C PHE A 27 0.07 -14.65 3.22
N MET A 28 1.24 -15.12 3.67
CA MET A 28 1.77 -16.44 3.28
C MET A 28 1.32 -17.56 4.22
N ASP A 29 0.82 -17.21 5.39
CA ASP A 29 0.49 -18.15 6.44
C ASP A 29 -1.03 -18.27 6.63
N ASN A 30 -1.49 -19.46 7.00
CA ASN A 30 -2.91 -19.74 7.22
C ASN A 30 -3.46 -19.12 8.52
N PHE A 31 -2.64 -18.51 9.36
CA PHE A 31 -3.08 -17.91 10.61
C PHE A 31 -3.60 -16.49 10.38
N SER A 32 -2.87 -15.68 9.63
CA SER A 32 -3.23 -14.29 9.31
C SER A 32 -4.47 -14.19 8.42
N VAL A 33 -4.73 -15.21 7.59
CA VAL A 33 -5.92 -15.29 6.72
C VAL A 33 -7.21 -15.55 7.51
N ARG A 34 -7.14 -15.95 8.79
CA ARG A 34 -8.33 -16.31 9.60
C ARG A 34 -9.26 -15.14 9.87
N HIS A 35 -8.73 -13.92 9.87
CA HIS A 35 -9.49 -12.69 10.10
C HIS A 35 -9.74 -12.02 8.75
N GLY A 36 -10.88 -12.32 8.12
CA GLY A 36 -11.32 -11.69 6.87
C GLY A 36 -10.73 -12.28 5.57
N GLY A 37 -9.80 -13.22 5.62
CA GLY A 37 -9.18 -13.78 4.42
C GLY A 37 -7.97 -12.97 3.95
N GLN A 38 -7.61 -13.12 2.67
CA GLN A 38 -6.50 -12.36 2.07
C GLN A 38 -6.82 -10.87 1.97
N ARG A 39 -5.78 -10.03 2.12
CA ARG A 39 -5.84 -8.60 1.80
C ARG A 39 -5.89 -8.44 0.28
N ILE A 40 -7.01 -7.92 -0.22
CA ILE A 40 -7.25 -7.71 -1.65
C ILE A 40 -6.75 -6.35 -2.13
N ALA A 41 -6.73 -5.37 -1.23
CA ALA A 41 -6.32 -4.01 -1.56
C ALA A 41 -5.78 -3.25 -0.34
N THR A 42 -4.87 -2.33 -0.61
CA THR A 42 -4.27 -1.40 0.36
C THR A 42 -4.49 0.02 -0.12
N MET A 43 -5.11 0.85 0.71
CA MET A 43 -5.14 2.30 0.51
C MET A 43 -4.04 2.93 1.36
N LEU A 44 -3.02 3.49 0.71
CA LEU A 44 -1.94 4.21 1.35
C LEU A 44 -2.19 5.71 1.20
N MET A 45 -2.29 6.41 2.31
CA MET A 45 -2.52 7.85 2.39
C MET A 45 -1.25 8.55 2.91
N TYR A 46 -0.87 9.65 2.29
CA TYR A 46 0.19 10.53 2.74
C TYR A 46 -0.44 11.69 3.53
N LEU A 47 -0.11 11.77 4.81
CA LEU A 47 -0.70 12.74 5.74
C LEU A 47 0.17 13.98 5.94
N SER A 48 1.43 13.94 5.48
CA SER A 48 2.34 15.09 5.47
C SER A 48 3.09 15.19 4.15
N ASP A 49 3.47 16.42 3.79
CA ASP A 49 4.42 16.68 2.73
C ASP A 49 5.85 16.47 3.29
N VAL A 50 6.64 15.65 2.60
CA VAL A 50 8.03 15.36 2.99
C VAL A 50 8.96 16.26 2.17
N GLU A 51 9.91 16.93 2.83
CA GLU A 51 10.81 17.86 2.14
C GLU A 51 11.80 17.14 1.23
N GLU A 52 12.37 16.02 1.68
CA GLU A 52 13.31 15.22 0.89
C GLU A 52 13.31 13.75 1.33
N GLY A 53 13.33 12.81 0.39
CA GLY A 53 13.25 11.38 0.65
C GLY A 53 11.84 10.91 1.01
N GLY A 54 11.74 9.73 1.63
CA GLY A 54 10.45 9.19 2.08
C GLY A 54 9.53 8.73 0.96
N GLU A 55 10.02 8.52 -0.26
CA GLU A 55 9.24 8.02 -1.39
C GLU A 55 8.73 6.60 -1.13
N THR A 56 7.55 6.27 -1.66
CA THR A 56 7.07 4.88 -1.70
C THR A 56 7.58 4.22 -2.97
N VAL A 57 8.33 3.14 -2.83
CA VAL A 57 8.96 2.43 -3.94
C VAL A 57 8.40 1.03 -4.12
N PHE A 58 8.33 0.59 -5.37
CA PHE A 58 7.81 -0.72 -5.75
C PHE A 58 8.83 -1.46 -6.62
N PRO A 59 9.91 -2.02 -6.02
CA PRO A 59 11.03 -2.54 -6.80
C PRO A 59 10.70 -3.78 -7.64
N TYR A 60 9.62 -4.49 -7.30
CA TYR A 60 9.20 -5.73 -7.97
C TYR A 60 7.92 -5.58 -8.80
N ALA A 61 7.31 -4.38 -8.82
CA ALA A 61 6.09 -4.17 -9.58
C ALA A 61 6.43 -3.91 -11.06
N ASN A 62 5.96 -4.79 -11.94
CA ASN A 62 5.98 -4.53 -13.39
C ASN A 62 4.81 -3.66 -13.84
N ARG A 63 3.73 -3.58 -13.03
CA ARG A 63 2.53 -2.78 -13.28
C ARG A 63 1.90 -2.38 -11.94
N ILE A 64 1.54 -1.10 -11.77
CA ILE A 64 0.78 -0.65 -10.60
C ILE A 64 -0.53 -0.02 -11.11
N LEU A 65 -1.66 -0.55 -10.68
CA LEU A 65 -2.93 0.11 -10.97
C LEU A 65 -3.16 1.16 -9.90
N VAL A 66 -3.12 2.44 -10.28
CA VAL A 66 -3.32 3.57 -9.36
C VAL A 66 -4.64 4.26 -9.69
N LEU A 67 -5.57 4.26 -8.74
CA LEU A 67 -6.78 5.06 -8.85
C LEU A 67 -6.49 6.48 -8.33
N CYS A 68 -6.74 7.50 -9.15
CA CYS A 68 -6.55 8.91 -8.81
C CYS A 68 -7.89 9.67 -8.82
N HIS A 69 -7.96 10.81 -8.12
CA HIS A 69 -9.16 11.64 -8.15
C HIS A 69 -9.38 12.21 -9.57
N GLY A 70 -10.46 11.78 -10.23
CA GLY A 70 -10.80 12.19 -11.61
C GLY A 70 -10.71 11.08 -12.67
N GLY A 71 -10.26 9.86 -12.33
CA GLY A 71 -10.29 8.72 -13.26
C GLY A 71 -9.38 7.55 -12.86
N ILE A 72 -9.47 6.45 -13.62
CA ILE A 72 -8.54 5.32 -13.53
C ILE A 72 -7.28 5.68 -14.33
N SER A 73 -6.15 5.84 -13.66
CA SER A 73 -4.86 5.98 -14.34
C SER A 73 -4.12 4.65 -14.23
N PHE A 74 -3.99 3.93 -15.34
CA PHE A 74 -3.07 2.80 -15.39
C PHE A 74 -1.64 3.34 -15.38
N LEU A 75 -0.99 3.30 -14.21
CA LEU A 75 0.40 3.69 -14.11
C LEU A 75 1.28 2.45 -14.21
N ILE A 76 1.66 2.09 -15.43
CA ILE A 76 2.77 1.17 -15.61
C ILE A 76 4.03 1.94 -15.18
N VAL A 77 4.44 1.77 -13.92
CA VAL A 77 5.71 2.33 -13.41
C VAL A 77 6.85 1.51 -13.99
N GLU A 78 7.22 1.78 -15.24
CA GLU A 78 8.50 1.32 -15.78
C GLU A 78 9.61 2.20 -15.19
N LYS A 79 10.15 1.75 -14.04
CA LYS A 79 11.37 2.24 -13.36
C LYS A 79 11.34 3.61 -12.65
N LYS A 80 11.55 3.45 -11.34
CA LYS A 80 12.38 4.17 -10.35
C LYS A 80 12.01 5.56 -9.84
N ASP A 81 11.48 6.50 -10.60
CA ASP A 81 11.39 7.88 -10.08
C ASP A 81 9.98 8.48 -10.19
N PHE A 82 8.96 7.73 -9.76
CA PHE A 82 7.59 8.25 -9.72
C PHE A 82 7.28 8.91 -8.37
N GLN A 83 7.25 10.23 -8.36
CA GLN A 83 6.81 11.02 -7.22
C GLN A 83 5.30 11.27 -7.34
N LEU A 84 4.51 10.53 -6.55
CA LEU A 84 3.06 10.76 -6.43
C LEU A 84 2.82 12.15 -5.83
N SER A 85 2.29 13.09 -6.61
CA SER A 85 1.71 14.34 -6.08
C SER A 85 0.34 14.14 -5.42
N GLN A 86 -0.12 12.89 -5.32
CA GLN A 86 -1.42 12.51 -4.81
C GLN A 86 -1.32 12.21 -3.32
N ARG A 87 -2.31 12.70 -2.55
CA ARG A 87 -2.41 12.46 -1.10
C ARG A 87 -2.74 11.02 -0.74
N TRP A 88 -3.10 10.17 -1.70
CA TRP A 88 -3.36 8.76 -1.49
C TRP A 88 -3.18 7.94 -2.78
N VAL A 89 -2.95 6.65 -2.60
CA VAL A 89 -2.86 5.64 -3.66
C VAL A 89 -3.62 4.38 -3.23
N MET A 90 -4.34 3.76 -4.18
CA MET A 90 -4.94 2.44 -3.99
C MET A 90 -4.14 1.39 -4.74
N LEU A 91 -3.89 0.28 -4.08
CA LEU A 91 -3.04 -0.82 -4.52
C LEU A 91 -3.86 -2.12 -4.41
N TYR A 92 -3.89 -2.95 -5.46
CA TYR A 92 -4.61 -4.24 -5.48
C TYR A 92 -3.68 -5.46 -5.49
N SER A 93 -3.64 -6.19 -4.36
CA SER A 93 -2.74 -7.35 -4.18
C SER A 93 -3.18 -8.61 -4.93
N MET A 94 -4.34 -8.57 -5.60
CA MET A 94 -4.92 -9.69 -6.32
C MET A 94 -5.46 -9.26 -7.68
N LYS A 95 -5.51 -10.20 -8.62
CA LYS A 95 -6.19 -9.98 -9.90
C LYS A 95 -7.69 -9.79 -9.69
N PRO A 96 -8.41 -9.16 -10.64
CA PRO A 96 -9.87 -9.01 -10.56
C PRO A 96 -10.64 -10.34 -10.43
N ASN A 97 -10.05 -11.46 -10.85
CA ASN A 97 -10.62 -12.80 -10.69
C ASN A 97 -10.26 -13.48 -9.36
N ALA A 98 -9.75 -12.73 -8.37
CA ALA A 98 -9.32 -13.21 -7.06
C ALA A 98 -8.25 -14.31 -7.09
N THR A 99 -7.43 -14.36 -8.15
CA THR A 99 -6.23 -15.20 -8.15
C THR A 99 -5.03 -14.43 -7.62
N LEU A 100 -4.23 -15.09 -6.79
CA LEU A 100 -2.93 -14.58 -6.38
C LEU A 100 -1.99 -14.56 -7.58
N ASP A 101 -1.31 -13.45 -7.76
CA ASP A 101 -0.23 -13.34 -8.73
C ASP A 101 0.99 -12.80 -8.01
N PRO A 102 2.08 -13.59 -7.88
CA PRO A 102 3.33 -13.15 -7.27
C PRO A 102 3.97 -11.91 -7.93
N SER A 103 3.51 -11.50 -9.12
CA SER A 103 3.92 -10.26 -9.78
C SER A 103 3.04 -9.04 -9.44
N TYR A 104 1.87 -9.24 -8.83
CA TYR A 104 0.97 -8.20 -8.30
C TYR A 104 1.27 -7.86 -6.85
N VAL A 105 2.37 -8.38 -6.31
CA VAL A 105 2.72 -8.10 -4.93
C VAL A 105 3.00 -6.62 -4.80
N HIS A 106 2.12 -5.94 -4.09
CA HIS A 106 2.43 -4.65 -3.51
C HIS A 106 3.49 -4.90 -2.47
N VAL A 107 4.71 -4.59 -2.88
CA VAL A 107 5.85 -4.50 -2.00
C VAL A 107 6.22 -3.03 -1.81
N PRO A 108 5.34 -2.18 -1.22
CA PRO A 108 5.71 -0.81 -0.95
C PRO A 108 6.83 -0.81 0.09
N GLY A 109 8.03 -0.42 -0.34
CA GLY A 109 9.04 0.08 0.57
C GLY A 109 8.81 1.57 0.78
N SER A 110 9.19 2.09 1.94
CA SER A 110 9.40 3.53 2.13
C SER A 110 10.89 3.80 2.11
N CYS A 111 11.36 4.64 1.19
CA CYS A 111 12.71 5.17 1.23
C CYS A 111 12.98 5.89 2.57
N PRO A 112 14.24 6.00 2.99
CA PRO A 112 14.62 6.82 4.14
C PRO A 112 14.14 8.26 3.97
N VAL A 113 13.60 8.86 5.03
CA VAL A 113 13.38 10.31 5.06
C VAL A 113 14.73 11.01 5.15
N ILE A 114 15.01 11.93 4.24
CA ILE A 114 16.27 12.70 4.23
C ILE A 114 16.07 14.03 4.96
N LYS A 115 14.92 14.68 4.75
CA LYS A 115 14.57 15.96 5.40
C LYS A 115 13.07 16.07 5.66
N GLY A 116 12.72 16.64 6.82
CA GLY A 116 11.33 16.77 7.28
C GLY A 116 10.82 15.53 8.01
N ASP A 117 9.50 15.38 8.04
CA ASP A 117 8.77 14.34 8.76
C ASP A 117 7.73 13.68 7.85
N LYS A 118 7.71 12.34 7.80
CA LYS A 118 6.73 11.60 7.01
C LYS A 118 5.66 10.98 7.91
N TRP A 119 4.41 11.34 7.64
CA TRP A 119 3.23 10.68 8.19
C TRP A 119 2.48 9.97 7.07
N SER A 120 2.18 8.70 7.27
CA SER A 120 1.36 7.91 6.34
C SER A 120 0.32 7.09 7.08
N CYS A 121 -0.76 6.74 6.40
CA CYS A 121 -1.78 5.87 6.93
C CYS A 121 -2.11 4.76 5.93
N ALA A 122 -2.14 3.51 6.39
CA ALA A 122 -2.57 2.37 5.60
C ALA A 122 -3.96 1.91 6.07
N LYS A 123 -4.83 1.62 5.10
CA LYS A 123 -6.07 0.86 5.29
C LYS A 123 -5.99 -0.41 4.45
N TRP A 124 -5.92 -1.56 5.10
CA TRP A 124 -6.00 -2.85 4.43
C TRP A 124 -7.43 -3.32 4.33
N MET A 125 -7.79 -3.87 3.18
CA MET A 125 -9.12 -4.38 2.86
C MET A 125 -9.02 -5.86 2.50
N HIS A 126 -9.86 -6.67 3.13
CA HIS A 126 -9.90 -8.10 2.97
C HIS A 126 -10.99 -8.56 2.00
N LEU A 127 -10.84 -9.78 1.50
CA LEU A 127 -11.82 -10.44 0.65
C LEU A 127 -13.17 -10.62 1.36
N ASN A 128 -13.14 -11.05 2.62
CA ASN A 128 -14.32 -11.27 3.45
C ASN A 128 -14.42 -10.23 4.56
N GLU A 129 -15.53 -10.26 5.29
CA GLU A 129 -15.74 -9.44 6.49
C GLU A 129 -14.62 -9.66 7.50
N PHE A 130 -13.99 -8.56 7.93
CA PHE A 130 -12.91 -8.58 8.89
C PHE A 130 -13.48 -8.66 10.31
N ASN A 131 -13.06 -9.66 11.07
CA ASN A 131 -13.45 -9.86 12.46
C ASN A 131 -12.20 -9.71 13.34
N TYR A 132 -12.29 -8.85 14.35
CA TYR A 132 -11.24 -8.64 15.36
C TYR A 132 -11.20 -9.76 16.40
#